data_AF-A0A175WBS1-F1
#
_entry.id   AF-A0A175WBS1-F1
#
_cell.length_a   1.000
_cell.length_b   1.000
_cell.length_c   1.000
_cell.angle_alpha   90.00
_cell.angle_beta   90.00
_cell.angle_gamma   90.00
#
_symmetry.space_group_name_H-M   'P 1'
#
loop_
_entity.id
_entity.type
_entity.pdbx_description
1 polymer ?
#
loop_
_entity_poly.entity_id
_entity_poly.type
_entity_poly.pdbx_seq_one_letter_code
_entity_poly.pdbx_strand_id
1 'polypeptide(L)'
;MMNRKALSALLAGAAVSSACTIPTEPLPNTITYPFRAQVQNASRPEVHNKYMNLLEAGGGDRHLFIGPVGVPTYDLTLVDGVINHVPNGVRAVIGGEFSEIDHTTKLFMTGRGDPRAIFQPTYACNPDTDELQIELQFIEWENEPTGGWICVRHAFDGSHEFRYYPPGNDLIDVDRECIKVTLVVIPTDGIPPQVSSTTTFVTSTIPATTATSTPTGDPTAPFADMTSLGWRFVGCAPEERWANDGPFRTLSGAMTGSDAMTNEACMAFCEAEGFAYAGTEWSRECWCDDSYAATRQPDTTLASLATCNYRCTGDAGQFCGGDAWLSLYEKCDAEEACENAVFT
;
A
#
# COMPACT_ATOMS: atom_id res chain seq x y z
N MET A 1 -25.10 1.77 -67.37
CA MET A 1 -26.27 1.61 -66.48
C MET A 1 -25.87 0.75 -65.30
N MET A 2 -25.50 1.34 -64.16
CA MET A 2 -25.49 0.64 -62.87
C MET A 2 -25.67 1.70 -61.77
N ASN A 3 -26.89 1.69 -61.24
CA ASN A 3 -27.44 2.68 -60.33
C ASN A 3 -26.84 2.45 -58.93
N ARG A 4 -25.87 3.27 -58.52
CA ARG A 4 -25.25 3.21 -57.19
C ARG A 4 -26.27 3.70 -56.16
N LYS A 5 -26.94 2.77 -55.47
CA LYS A 5 -27.75 3.07 -54.29
C LYS A 5 -26.83 3.60 -53.19
N ALA A 6 -26.98 4.87 -52.85
CA ALA A 6 -26.35 5.50 -51.70
C ALA A 6 -26.94 4.91 -50.41
N LEU A 7 -26.17 4.06 -49.74
CA LEU A 7 -26.46 3.62 -48.37
C LEU A 7 -26.10 4.80 -47.45
N SER A 8 -27.11 5.55 -47.01
CA SER A 8 -26.94 6.55 -45.95
C SER A 8 -26.81 5.82 -44.62
N ALA A 9 -25.57 5.67 -44.13
CA ALA A 9 -25.31 5.24 -42.78
C ALA A 9 -25.62 6.40 -41.83
N LEU A 10 -26.72 6.30 -41.07
CA LEU A 10 -26.95 7.16 -39.91
C LEU A 10 -25.82 6.88 -38.90
N LEU A 11 -24.89 7.82 -38.73
CA LEU A 11 -24.04 7.85 -37.54
C LEU A 11 -24.94 8.24 -36.37
N ALA A 12 -25.42 7.25 -35.63
CA ALA A 12 -25.93 7.49 -34.28
C ALA A 12 -24.74 7.98 -33.45
N GLY A 13 -24.71 9.27 -33.13
CA GLY A 13 -23.75 9.82 -32.19
C GLY A 13 -23.96 9.12 -30.85
N ALA A 14 -23.05 8.23 -30.49
CA ALA A 14 -22.97 7.75 -29.12
C ALA A 14 -22.63 8.97 -28.27
N ALA A 15 -23.61 9.47 -27.53
CA ALA A 15 -23.35 10.41 -26.45
C ALA A 15 -22.39 9.68 -25.51
N VAL A 16 -21.14 10.13 -25.45
CA VAL A 16 -20.20 9.68 -24.44
C VAL A 16 -20.82 10.10 -23.12
N SER A 17 -21.48 9.17 -22.43
CA SER A 17 -21.88 9.41 -21.05
C SER A 17 -20.61 9.74 -20.30
N SER A 18 -20.52 10.96 -19.78
CA SER A 18 -19.45 11.30 -18.85
C SER A 18 -19.56 10.33 -17.67
N ALA A 19 -18.47 9.61 -17.38
CA ALA A 19 -18.34 8.72 -16.23
C ALA A 19 -18.90 9.38 -14.95
N CYS A 20 -18.44 10.59 -14.67
CA CYS A 20 -18.90 11.43 -13.58
C CYS A 20 -19.20 12.86 -14.06
N THR A 21 -19.91 13.64 -13.25
CA THR A 21 -20.09 15.08 -13.49
C THR A 21 -18.93 15.84 -12.85
N ILE A 22 -18.07 16.44 -13.67
CA ILE A 22 -16.93 17.24 -13.22
C ILE A 22 -17.39 18.66 -12.84
N PRO A 23 -17.15 19.13 -11.61
CA PRO A 23 -17.39 20.54 -11.24
C PRO A 23 -16.57 21.51 -12.09
N THR A 24 -17.13 22.67 -12.39
CA THR A 24 -16.47 23.70 -13.20
C THR A 24 -15.58 24.65 -12.40
N GLU A 25 -15.73 24.67 -11.07
CA GLU A 25 -14.91 25.50 -10.19
C GLU A 25 -13.53 24.85 -10.02
N PRO A 26 -12.42 25.57 -10.28
CA PRO A 26 -11.09 25.03 -10.09
C PRO A 26 -10.79 24.82 -8.61
N LEU A 27 -10.06 23.74 -8.31
CA LEU A 27 -9.60 23.46 -6.95
C LEU A 27 -8.43 24.36 -6.56
N PRO A 28 -8.33 24.77 -5.27
CA PRO A 28 -7.16 25.45 -4.77
C PRO A 28 -5.93 24.53 -4.83
N ASN A 29 -4.74 25.10 -4.89
CA ASN A 29 -3.47 24.37 -4.81
C ASN A 29 -3.09 23.93 -3.38
N THR A 30 -4.00 24.06 -2.43
CA THR A 30 -3.79 23.72 -1.02
C THR A 30 -4.92 22.82 -0.55
N ILE A 31 -4.56 21.69 0.06
CA ILE A 31 -5.44 20.72 0.68
C ILE A 31 -5.02 20.60 2.15
N THR A 32 -5.86 21.11 3.04
CA THR A 32 -5.55 21.28 4.47
C THR A 32 -5.98 20.10 5.34
N TYR A 33 -6.90 19.26 4.86
CA TYR A 33 -7.25 18.03 5.54
C TYR A 33 -6.17 16.96 5.26
N PRO A 34 -5.93 16.05 6.21
CA PRO A 34 -5.01 14.94 6.01
C PRO A 34 -5.53 14.02 4.91
N PHE A 35 -4.62 13.49 4.10
CA PHE A 35 -4.95 12.50 3.08
C PHE A 35 -3.85 11.46 2.94
N ARG A 36 -4.18 10.40 2.22
CA ARG A 36 -3.24 9.45 1.65
C ARG A 36 -3.28 9.55 0.13
N ALA A 37 -2.15 9.32 -0.55
CA ALA A 37 -2.10 9.35 -2.01
C ALA A 37 -2.27 7.93 -2.58
N GLN A 38 -3.38 7.69 -3.29
CA GLN A 38 -3.58 6.46 -4.06
C GLN A 38 -2.92 6.58 -5.43
N VAL A 39 -2.25 5.52 -5.87
CA VAL A 39 -1.64 5.42 -7.18
C VAL A 39 -2.64 4.78 -8.13
N GLN A 40 -2.90 5.42 -9.27
CA GLN A 40 -3.80 4.88 -10.29
C GLN A 40 -3.10 4.71 -11.63
N ASN A 41 -3.25 3.51 -12.19
CA ASN A 41 -3.02 3.19 -13.59
C ASN A 41 -3.79 1.91 -13.94
N ALA A 42 -5.01 2.05 -14.45
CA ALA A 42 -5.91 0.91 -14.72
C ALA A 42 -5.36 -0.12 -15.71
N SER A 43 -4.34 0.21 -16.51
CA SER A 43 -3.67 -0.76 -17.39
C SER A 43 -2.54 -1.52 -16.72
N ARG A 44 -2.17 -1.16 -15.48
CA ARG A 44 -1.07 -1.73 -14.69
C ARG A 44 -1.56 -2.14 -13.29
N PRO A 45 -2.28 -3.27 -13.17
CA PRO A 45 -2.87 -3.72 -11.91
C PRO A 45 -1.86 -3.88 -10.76
N GLU A 46 -0.60 -4.12 -11.06
CA GLU A 46 0.47 -4.29 -10.08
C GLU A 46 0.78 -3.03 -9.25
N VAL A 47 0.44 -1.84 -9.78
CA VAL A 47 0.59 -0.55 -9.09
C VAL A 47 -0.75 0.16 -8.84
N HIS A 48 -1.80 -0.24 -9.56
CA HIS A 48 -3.11 0.42 -9.50
C HIS A 48 -3.80 0.20 -8.15
N ASN A 49 -4.38 1.26 -7.62
CA ASN A 49 -5.12 1.31 -6.36
C ASN A 49 -4.29 0.96 -5.11
N LYS A 50 -2.98 0.77 -5.28
CA LYS A 50 -2.01 0.77 -4.18
C LYS A 50 -1.72 2.22 -3.74
N TYR A 51 -0.96 2.38 -2.67
CA TYR A 51 -0.80 3.67 -2.02
C TYR A 51 0.67 4.07 -1.85
N MET A 52 0.89 5.38 -1.79
CA MET A 52 2.18 5.99 -1.52
C MET A 52 2.54 5.88 -0.03
N ASN A 53 3.65 5.22 0.25
CA ASN A 53 4.21 5.02 1.58
C ASN A 53 5.55 5.77 1.72
N LEU A 54 5.96 6.00 2.96
CA LEU A 54 7.26 6.60 3.30
C LEU A 54 8.17 5.58 3.94
N LEU A 55 9.38 5.45 3.40
CA LEU A 55 10.45 4.67 4.02
C LEU A 55 11.55 5.61 4.53
N GLU A 56 12.06 5.33 5.73
CA GLU A 56 13.23 6.05 6.25
C GLU A 56 14.43 5.90 5.32
N ALA A 57 15.06 7.03 5.01
CA ALA A 57 16.35 7.07 4.33
C ALA A 57 17.39 7.80 5.19
N GLY A 58 18.66 7.65 4.83
CA GLY A 58 19.75 8.33 5.54
C GLY A 58 19.61 9.85 5.48
N GLY A 59 20.10 10.54 6.51
CA GLY A 59 20.15 12.01 6.53
C GLY A 59 18.82 12.72 6.81
N GLY A 60 17.78 12.00 7.25
CA GLY A 60 16.46 12.55 7.52
C GLY A 60 15.55 12.64 6.30
N ASP A 61 16.00 12.11 5.16
CA ASP A 61 15.17 11.98 3.98
C ASP A 61 14.17 10.83 4.16
N ARG A 62 13.07 10.89 3.41
CA ARG A 62 12.12 9.78 3.28
C ARG A 62 11.97 9.43 1.81
N HIS A 63 12.18 8.17 1.47
CA HIS A 63 11.91 7.67 0.13
C HIS A 63 10.43 7.35 -0.03
N LEU A 64 9.92 7.55 -1.23
CA LEU A 64 8.53 7.27 -1.59
C LEU A 64 8.49 5.93 -2.31
N PHE A 65 7.65 5.02 -1.82
CA PHE A 65 7.42 3.71 -2.41
C PHE A 65 5.92 3.41 -2.51
N ILE A 66 5.56 2.52 -3.43
CA ILE A 66 4.24 1.90 -3.41
C ILE A 66 4.19 0.87 -2.29
N GLY A 67 3.11 0.89 -1.50
CA GLY A 67 2.79 -0.14 -0.50
C GLY A 67 2.78 -1.54 -1.13
N PRO A 68 3.19 -2.59 -0.40
CA PRO A 68 3.41 -2.64 1.04
C PRO A 68 4.81 -2.23 1.51
N VAL A 69 5.64 -1.60 0.67
CA VAL A 69 6.98 -1.15 1.12
C VAL A 69 6.89 0.22 1.79
N GLY A 70 7.47 0.32 2.99
CA GLY A 70 7.47 1.54 3.80
C GLY A 70 6.21 1.70 4.66
N VAL A 71 6.23 2.73 5.50
CA VAL A 71 5.15 3.04 6.44
C VAL A 71 4.00 3.71 5.69
N PRO A 72 2.74 3.27 5.88
CA PRO A 72 1.59 3.89 5.23
C PRO A 72 1.46 5.35 5.66
N THR A 73 1.13 6.21 4.71
CA THR A 73 0.87 7.63 5.00
C THR A 73 -0.64 7.87 5.12
N TYR A 74 -1.04 8.59 6.15
CA TYR A 74 -2.45 8.95 6.39
C TYR A 74 -2.63 10.43 6.68
N ASP A 75 -1.58 11.22 6.58
CA ASP A 75 -1.46 12.57 7.12
C ASP A 75 -0.68 13.49 6.17
N LEU A 76 -0.66 13.13 4.88
CA LEU A 76 -0.16 14.02 3.85
C LEU A 76 -1.07 15.24 3.76
N THR A 77 -0.47 16.38 3.42
CA THR A 77 -1.16 17.63 3.13
C THR A 77 -0.58 18.25 1.86
N LEU A 78 -1.32 19.14 1.21
CA LEU A 78 -0.84 19.88 0.05
C LEU A 78 -0.81 21.36 0.42
N VAL A 79 0.35 22.00 0.30
CA VAL A 79 0.53 23.43 0.59
C VAL A 79 1.23 24.08 -0.57
N ASP A 80 0.58 25.06 -1.19
CA ASP A 80 1.08 25.76 -2.38
C ASP A 80 1.55 24.79 -3.49
N GLY A 81 0.80 23.70 -3.70
CA GLY A 81 1.06 22.66 -4.67
C GLY A 81 2.13 21.63 -4.26
N VAL A 82 2.73 21.74 -3.08
CA VAL A 82 3.75 20.79 -2.60
C VAL A 82 3.12 19.79 -1.63
N ILE A 83 3.38 18.49 -1.84
CA ILE A 83 2.97 17.45 -0.89
C ILE A 83 3.89 17.52 0.34
N ASN A 84 3.31 17.58 1.53
CA ASN A 84 4.01 17.66 2.80
C ASN A 84 3.60 16.50 3.72
N HIS A 85 4.55 16.05 4.54
CA HIS A 85 4.30 15.13 5.64
C HIS A 85 4.79 15.77 6.94
N VAL A 86 3.85 16.40 7.64
CA VAL A 86 4.14 17.31 8.78
C VAL A 86 4.86 16.60 9.93
N PRO A 87 4.47 15.38 10.37
CA PRO A 87 5.14 14.77 11.54
C PRO A 87 6.62 14.46 11.33
N ASN A 88 7.04 14.25 10.08
CA ASN A 88 8.47 14.08 9.73
C ASN A 88 9.14 15.41 9.32
N GLY A 89 8.39 16.50 9.15
CA GLY A 89 8.93 17.78 8.69
C GLY A 89 9.51 17.74 7.27
N VAL A 90 8.97 16.87 6.41
CA VAL A 90 9.47 16.66 5.04
C VAL A 90 8.43 17.04 3.99
N ARG A 91 8.91 17.35 2.78
CA ARG A 91 8.09 17.73 1.62
C ARG A 91 8.61 17.11 0.34
N ALA A 92 7.73 16.90 -0.65
CA ALA A 92 8.07 16.27 -1.91
C ALA A 92 8.98 17.15 -2.77
N VAL A 93 10.12 16.60 -3.16
CA VAL A 93 11.16 17.24 -3.95
C VAL A 93 11.62 16.30 -5.06
N ILE A 94 12.14 16.88 -6.14
CA ILE A 94 12.78 16.13 -7.21
C ILE A 94 14.26 16.49 -7.21
N GLY A 95 15.09 15.45 -7.25
CA GLY A 95 16.53 15.62 -7.23
C GLY A 95 17.21 14.35 -6.76
N GLY A 96 18.54 14.34 -6.89
CA GLY A 96 19.32 13.13 -6.63
C GLY A 96 18.99 11.99 -7.60
N GLU A 97 19.92 11.03 -7.69
CA GLU A 97 19.71 9.76 -8.39
C GLU A 97 19.11 9.89 -9.82
N PHE A 98 19.62 10.83 -10.61
CA PHE A 98 19.37 10.86 -12.05
C PHE A 98 19.83 9.54 -12.68
N SER A 99 19.02 9.01 -13.60
CA SER A 99 19.32 7.79 -14.32
C SER A 99 19.70 8.12 -15.75
N GLU A 100 20.91 7.72 -16.16
CA GLU A 100 21.39 7.92 -17.54
C GLU A 100 20.74 6.97 -18.57
N ILE A 101 19.93 6.00 -18.11
CA ILE A 101 19.30 5.00 -18.99
C ILE A 101 17.95 5.50 -19.51
N ASP A 102 17.12 6.04 -18.61
CA ASP A 102 15.74 6.46 -18.87
C ASP A 102 15.53 7.97 -18.63
N HIS A 103 16.58 8.71 -18.25
CA HIS A 103 16.54 10.14 -17.91
C HIS A 103 15.51 10.52 -16.84
N THR A 104 15.09 9.57 -16.02
CA THR A 104 14.21 9.87 -14.88
C THR A 104 15.03 10.39 -13.70
N THR A 105 14.40 11.18 -12.83
CA THR A 105 15.00 11.70 -11.59
C THR A 105 14.15 11.28 -10.40
N LYS A 106 14.76 11.04 -9.24
CA LYS A 106 14.03 10.56 -8.07
C LYS A 106 13.05 11.59 -7.52
N LEU A 107 11.85 11.13 -7.17
CA LEU A 107 10.91 11.86 -6.34
C LEU A 107 11.02 11.31 -4.92
N PHE A 108 11.34 12.16 -3.95
CA PHE A 108 11.48 11.78 -2.54
C PHE A 108 11.02 12.91 -1.64
N MET A 109 11.06 12.73 -0.32
CA MET A 109 10.72 13.79 0.63
C MET A 109 11.91 14.16 1.51
N THR A 110 12.11 15.46 1.75
CA THR A 110 13.15 15.95 2.64
C THR A 110 12.74 17.23 3.35
N GLY A 111 13.38 17.51 4.49
CA GLY A 111 13.32 18.83 5.15
C GLY A 111 14.27 19.85 4.51
N ARG A 112 15.23 19.40 3.70
CA ARG A 112 16.26 20.21 3.03
C ARG A 112 15.69 21.11 1.92
N GLY A 113 16.48 22.06 1.44
CA GLY A 113 16.09 23.11 0.49
C GLY A 113 16.02 22.68 -0.98
N ASP A 114 15.91 21.38 -1.25
CA ASP A 114 15.89 20.80 -2.59
C ASP A 114 14.67 21.28 -3.41
N PRO A 115 14.75 21.35 -4.76
CA PRO A 115 13.67 21.90 -5.56
C PRO A 115 12.41 21.03 -5.52
N ARG A 116 11.26 21.69 -5.38
CA ARG A 116 9.97 21.05 -5.09
C ARG A 116 9.38 20.34 -6.30
N ALA A 117 8.61 19.28 -6.02
CA ALA A 117 7.62 18.75 -6.95
C ALA A 117 6.31 19.52 -6.78
N ILE A 118 5.86 20.21 -7.83
CA ILE A 118 4.65 21.04 -7.79
C ILE A 118 3.49 20.32 -8.44
N PHE A 119 2.36 20.28 -7.74
CA PHE A 119 1.11 19.67 -8.17
C PHE A 119 -0.04 20.68 -8.12
N GLN A 120 -1.04 20.47 -8.96
CA GLN A 120 -2.31 21.17 -8.97
C GLN A 120 -3.44 20.15 -8.80
N PRO A 121 -4.27 20.26 -7.75
CA PRO A 121 -5.47 19.46 -7.63
C PRO A 121 -6.42 19.71 -8.81
N THR A 122 -6.94 18.63 -9.39
CA THR A 122 -7.94 18.65 -10.45
C THR A 122 -9.01 17.61 -10.19
N TYR A 123 -10.26 17.90 -10.55
CA TYR A 123 -11.31 16.89 -10.55
C TYR A 123 -11.12 15.91 -11.71
N ALA A 124 -11.36 14.64 -11.45
CA ALA A 124 -11.42 13.58 -12.45
C ALA A 124 -12.49 12.56 -12.07
N CYS A 125 -12.79 11.65 -12.99
CA CYS A 125 -13.64 10.50 -12.72
C CYS A 125 -12.75 9.30 -12.45
N ASN A 126 -13.04 8.59 -11.36
CA ASN A 126 -12.37 7.35 -11.03
C ASN A 126 -12.58 6.33 -12.17
N PRO A 127 -11.50 5.71 -12.68
CA PRO A 127 -11.59 4.83 -13.86
C PRO A 127 -12.31 3.50 -13.58
N ASP A 128 -12.44 3.11 -12.31
CA ASP A 128 -13.03 1.83 -11.90
C ASP A 128 -14.49 1.96 -11.49
N THR A 129 -14.84 3.09 -10.86
CA THR A 129 -16.13 3.29 -10.18
C THR A 129 -16.97 4.41 -10.79
N ASP A 130 -16.40 5.19 -11.70
CA ASP A 130 -17.01 6.41 -12.24
C ASP A 130 -17.35 7.46 -11.15
N GLU A 131 -16.85 7.31 -9.92
CA GLU A 131 -17.03 8.29 -8.85
C GLU A 131 -16.14 9.53 -9.06
N LEU A 132 -16.59 10.70 -8.60
CA LEU A 132 -15.79 11.92 -8.64
C LEU A 132 -14.61 11.80 -7.68
N GLN A 133 -13.40 12.10 -8.15
CA GLN A 133 -12.18 12.09 -7.35
C GLN A 133 -11.32 13.35 -7.58
N ILE A 134 -10.34 13.57 -6.70
CA ILE A 134 -9.34 14.63 -6.83
C ILE A 134 -7.99 14.01 -7.19
N GLU A 135 -7.46 14.37 -8.34
CA GLU A 135 -6.12 14.00 -8.79
C GLU A 135 -5.13 15.12 -8.44
N LEU A 136 -3.90 14.75 -8.08
CA LEU A 136 -2.77 15.66 -7.98
C LEU A 136 -2.06 15.69 -9.33
N GLN A 137 -2.46 16.60 -10.20
CA GLN A 137 -1.81 16.78 -11.49
C GLN A 137 -0.41 17.36 -11.29
N PHE A 138 0.62 16.66 -11.74
CA PHE A 138 1.97 17.21 -11.73
C PHE A 138 2.09 18.39 -12.70
N ILE A 139 2.64 19.50 -12.21
CA ILE A 139 2.85 20.73 -12.97
C ILE A 139 4.30 20.86 -13.40
N GLU A 140 5.21 20.89 -12.42
CA GLU A 140 6.61 21.13 -12.70
C GLU A 140 7.53 20.65 -11.58
N TRP A 141 8.78 20.45 -11.97
CA TRP A 141 9.90 20.43 -11.07
C TRP A 141 10.39 21.87 -10.92
N GLU A 142 10.42 22.39 -9.69
CA GLU A 142 10.79 23.77 -9.41
C GLU A 142 12.16 24.14 -10.04
N ASN A 143 12.19 25.27 -10.74
CA ASN A 143 13.33 25.80 -11.52
C ASN A 143 13.65 25.06 -12.83
N GLU A 144 12.90 24.02 -13.18
CA GLU A 144 13.01 23.33 -14.47
C GLU A 144 11.83 23.72 -15.39
N PRO A 145 11.92 23.45 -16.71
CA PRO A 145 10.81 23.67 -17.62
C PRO A 145 9.53 22.95 -17.17
N THR A 146 8.40 23.65 -17.21
CA THR A 146 7.09 23.11 -16.83
C THR A 146 6.74 21.87 -17.65
N GLY A 147 6.07 20.91 -17.00
CA GLY A 147 5.58 19.67 -17.57
C GLY A 147 6.40 18.44 -17.13
N GLY A 148 6.14 17.33 -17.83
CA GLY A 148 6.58 16.01 -17.41
C GLY A 148 5.46 15.29 -16.67
N TRP A 149 5.79 14.19 -16.02
CA TRP A 149 4.83 13.40 -15.24
C TRP A 149 5.52 12.58 -14.16
N ILE A 150 4.74 12.16 -13.17
CA ILE A 150 5.20 11.23 -12.15
C ILE A 150 5.00 9.80 -12.64
N CYS A 151 5.99 8.97 -12.34
CA CYS A 151 5.96 7.55 -12.60
C CYS A 151 6.52 6.76 -11.43
N VAL A 152 6.31 5.46 -11.50
CA VAL A 152 6.89 4.50 -10.58
C VAL A 152 7.66 3.47 -11.37
N ARG A 153 8.79 3.02 -10.86
CA ARG A 153 9.60 1.98 -11.50
C ARG A 153 10.08 0.98 -10.46
N HIS A 154 10.43 -0.22 -10.92
CA HIS A 154 11.07 -1.21 -10.06
C HIS A 154 12.37 -0.66 -9.45
N ALA A 155 12.45 -0.71 -8.12
CA ALA A 155 13.67 -0.55 -7.36
C ALA A 155 14.40 -1.90 -7.24
N PHE A 156 15.64 -1.87 -6.77
CA PHE A 156 16.48 -3.07 -6.68
C PHE A 156 16.03 -4.09 -5.63
N ASP A 157 15.14 -3.70 -4.72
CA ASP A 157 14.54 -4.56 -3.70
C ASP A 157 13.15 -5.08 -4.11
N GLY A 158 12.80 -4.97 -5.40
CA GLY A 158 11.51 -5.39 -5.95
C GLY A 158 10.34 -4.45 -5.67
N SER A 159 10.54 -3.40 -4.86
CA SER A 159 9.54 -2.36 -4.64
C SER A 159 9.37 -1.44 -5.85
N HIS A 160 8.38 -0.54 -5.81
CA HIS A 160 8.24 0.50 -6.83
C HIS A 160 8.53 1.88 -6.24
N GLU A 161 9.59 2.54 -6.70
CA GLU A 161 9.98 3.88 -6.28
C GLU A 161 9.37 4.96 -7.19
N PHE A 162 9.09 6.14 -6.64
CA PHE A 162 8.58 7.26 -7.42
C PHE A 162 9.68 8.06 -8.11
N ARG A 163 9.38 8.48 -9.34
CA ARG A 163 10.30 9.19 -10.24
C ARG A 163 9.56 10.31 -10.96
N TYR A 164 10.31 11.33 -11.34
CA TYR A 164 9.94 12.35 -12.31
C TYR A 164 10.43 11.95 -13.70
N TYR A 165 9.54 12.03 -14.69
CA TYR A 165 9.83 11.83 -16.10
C TYR A 165 9.73 13.18 -16.85
N PRO A 166 10.84 13.69 -17.43
CA PRO A 166 10.87 15.04 -18.00
C PRO A 166 10.14 15.17 -19.35
N PRO A 167 9.71 16.40 -19.72
CA PRO A 167 9.16 16.68 -21.04
C PRO A 167 10.07 16.25 -22.18
N GLY A 168 9.47 15.64 -23.21
CA GLY A 168 10.19 15.28 -24.45
C GLY A 168 11.14 14.09 -24.33
N ASN A 169 11.26 13.48 -23.16
CA ASN A 169 11.99 12.24 -23.00
C ASN A 169 11.21 11.07 -23.62
N ASP A 170 11.94 10.18 -24.29
CA ASP A 170 11.43 8.97 -24.95
C ASP A 170 12.26 7.72 -24.61
N LEU A 171 13.22 7.86 -23.68
CA LEU A 171 14.04 6.76 -23.19
C LEU A 171 13.26 5.88 -22.22
N ILE A 172 13.55 4.59 -22.29
CA ILE A 172 12.94 3.54 -21.46
C ILE A 172 14.06 2.61 -20.99
N ASP A 173 14.15 2.40 -19.67
CA ASP A 173 14.88 1.28 -19.08
C ASP A 173 13.99 0.04 -19.22
N VAL A 174 14.33 -0.86 -20.15
CA VAL A 174 13.50 -2.04 -20.48
C VAL A 174 13.36 -3.02 -19.31
N ASP A 175 14.31 -3.01 -18.39
CA ASP A 175 14.29 -3.89 -17.21
C ASP A 175 13.55 -3.23 -16.03
N ARG A 176 13.36 -1.91 -16.07
CA ARG A 176 12.73 -1.11 -15.00
C ARG A 176 11.91 0.03 -15.58
N GLU A 177 10.91 -0.34 -16.39
CA GLU A 177 10.01 0.61 -17.02
C GLU A 177 9.46 1.62 -16.00
N CYS A 178 9.50 2.91 -16.32
CA CYS A 178 8.84 3.92 -15.50
C CYS A 178 7.37 4.03 -15.88
N ILE A 179 6.54 3.32 -15.13
CA ILE A 179 5.09 3.25 -15.31
C ILE A 179 4.50 4.61 -14.93
N LYS A 180 3.95 5.33 -15.91
CA LYS A 180 3.21 6.58 -15.64
C LYS A 180 2.05 6.30 -14.68
N VAL A 181 1.87 7.16 -13.69
CA VAL A 181 0.78 7.03 -12.71
C VAL A 181 0.07 8.35 -12.47
N THR A 182 -1.19 8.25 -12.06
CA THR A 182 -1.96 9.33 -11.45
C THR A 182 -1.88 9.20 -9.92
N LEU A 183 -1.76 10.32 -9.23
CA LEU A 183 -1.89 10.37 -7.77
C LEU A 183 -3.27 10.91 -7.41
N VAL A 184 -4.01 10.19 -6.58
CA VAL A 184 -5.37 10.54 -6.16
C VAL A 184 -5.40 10.82 -4.66
N VAL A 185 -6.08 11.90 -4.28
CA VAL A 185 -6.28 12.31 -2.89
C VAL A 185 -7.40 11.47 -2.29
N ILE A 186 -7.05 10.65 -1.29
CA ILE A 186 -8.03 9.94 -0.46
C ILE A 186 -8.04 10.60 0.93
N PRO A 187 -9.09 11.36 1.27
CA PRO A 187 -9.18 12.01 2.58
C PRO A 187 -9.13 11.01 3.74
N THR A 188 -8.50 11.42 4.84
CA THR A 188 -8.36 10.61 6.07
C THR A 188 -8.89 11.34 7.31
N ASP A 189 -9.68 12.40 7.11
CA ASP A 189 -10.35 13.22 8.12
C ASP A 189 -11.59 12.53 8.71
N GLY A 190 -11.38 11.32 9.21
CA GLY A 190 -12.32 10.53 9.96
C GLY A 190 -11.53 9.41 10.60
N ILE A 191 -11.15 9.56 11.87
CA ILE A 191 -10.42 8.52 12.60
C ILE A 191 -11.32 7.28 12.64
N PRO A 192 -11.00 6.17 11.94
CA PRO A 192 -11.54 4.90 12.35
C PRO A 192 -10.97 4.69 13.75
N PRO A 193 -11.81 4.47 14.76
CA PRO A 193 -11.35 4.43 16.14
C PRO A 193 -10.11 3.55 16.20
N GLN A 194 -9.02 4.07 16.76
CA GLN A 194 -8.01 3.21 17.36
C GLN A 194 -8.80 2.40 18.36
N VAL A 195 -9.17 1.17 17.99
CA VAL A 195 -9.84 0.27 18.92
C VAL A 195 -8.75 -0.08 19.91
N SER A 196 -8.59 0.78 20.92
CA SER A 196 -8.11 0.37 22.23
C SER A 196 -9.18 -0.60 22.69
N SER A 197 -9.04 -1.85 22.27
CA SER A 197 -9.95 -2.95 22.53
C SER A 197 -10.04 -3.10 24.04
N THR A 198 -10.98 -2.39 24.64
CA THR A 198 -11.47 -2.62 25.99
C THR A 198 -12.58 -3.66 25.89
N THR A 199 -12.36 -4.69 25.08
CA THR A 199 -13.23 -5.86 25.05
C THR A 199 -12.81 -6.70 26.25
N THR A 200 -13.75 -6.97 27.14
CA THR A 200 -13.53 -7.79 28.33
C THR A 200 -12.97 -9.15 27.90
N PHE A 201 -11.66 -9.31 27.99
CA PHE A 201 -10.98 -10.55 27.63
C PHE A 201 -11.51 -11.65 28.54
N VAL A 202 -12.23 -12.62 27.97
CA VAL A 202 -12.43 -13.91 28.65
C VAL A 202 -11.08 -14.59 28.64
N THR A 203 -10.37 -14.47 29.75
CA THR A 203 -9.14 -15.21 30.00
C THR A 203 -9.49 -16.69 30.03
N SER A 204 -9.32 -17.37 28.89
CA SER A 204 -9.41 -18.82 28.86
C SER A 204 -8.12 -19.35 29.48
N THR A 205 -8.19 -19.72 30.75
CA THR A 205 -7.09 -20.38 31.47
C THR A 205 -6.94 -21.80 30.95
N ILE A 206 -6.08 -21.98 29.94
CA ILE A 206 -5.59 -23.30 29.54
C ILE A 206 -4.57 -23.75 30.61
N PRO A 207 -4.59 -25.02 31.07
CA PRO A 207 -3.62 -25.48 32.05
C PRO A 207 -2.21 -25.34 31.53
N ALA A 208 -1.35 -24.66 32.30
CA ALA A 208 0.06 -24.52 32.02
C ALA A 208 0.75 -25.89 32.00
N THR A 209 0.92 -26.48 30.83
CA THR A 209 1.90 -27.54 30.62
C THR A 209 3.29 -26.92 30.71
N THR A 210 3.97 -27.25 31.79
CA THR A 210 5.38 -26.97 32.04
C THR A 210 6.24 -27.50 30.90
N ALA A 211 6.63 -26.64 29.98
CA ALA A 211 7.76 -26.86 29.08
C ALA A 211 8.51 -25.53 28.97
N THR A 212 9.53 -25.44 29.83
CA THR A 212 10.44 -24.32 29.98
C THR A 212 11.39 -24.25 28.78
N SER A 213 11.17 -23.31 27.88
CA SER A 213 12.24 -22.59 27.17
C SER A 213 11.59 -21.45 26.41
N THR A 214 11.48 -20.28 27.01
CA THR A 214 11.28 -19.05 26.24
C THR A 214 12.48 -18.91 25.30
N PRO A 215 12.28 -18.87 23.97
CA PRO A 215 13.37 -18.56 23.07
C PRO A 215 13.77 -17.10 23.33
N THR A 216 14.85 -16.89 24.08
CA THR A 216 15.47 -15.58 24.30
C THR A 216 16.39 -15.19 23.13
N GLY A 217 16.25 -15.88 21.99
CA GLY A 217 17.02 -15.61 20.78
C GLY A 217 16.33 -14.56 19.90
N ASP A 218 17.12 -13.91 19.05
CA ASP A 218 16.57 -13.21 17.90
C ASP A 218 15.90 -14.23 16.97
N PRO A 219 14.74 -13.90 16.35
CA PRO A 219 14.12 -14.75 15.36
C PRO A 219 15.12 -15.12 14.27
N THR A 220 15.24 -16.41 13.97
CA THR A 220 16.20 -16.92 12.97
C THR A 220 15.69 -16.81 11.54
N ALA A 221 14.40 -16.51 11.37
CA ALA A 221 13.71 -16.36 10.10
C ALA A 221 12.77 -15.14 10.19
N PRO A 222 12.46 -14.50 9.05
CA PRO A 222 11.58 -13.32 9.04
C PRO A 222 10.10 -13.65 9.28
N PHE A 223 9.74 -14.93 9.34
CA PHE A 223 8.41 -15.43 9.68
C PHE A 223 8.51 -16.80 10.37
N ALA A 224 7.45 -17.21 11.06
CA ALA A 224 7.35 -18.55 11.64
C ALA A 224 6.80 -19.54 10.59
N ASP A 225 7.43 -20.70 10.43
CA ASP A 225 6.99 -21.73 9.48
C ASP A 225 5.83 -22.57 10.07
N MET A 226 4.62 -22.35 9.55
CA MET A 226 3.40 -23.04 9.99
C MET A 226 2.96 -24.16 9.02
N THR A 227 3.79 -24.52 8.04
CA THR A 227 3.40 -25.46 6.97
C THR A 227 3.07 -26.86 7.50
N SER A 228 3.73 -27.27 8.59
CA SER A 228 3.42 -28.53 9.30
C SER A 228 2.03 -28.54 9.96
N LEU A 229 1.45 -27.36 10.18
CA LEU A 229 0.09 -27.17 10.67
C LEU A 229 -0.92 -26.91 9.53
N GLY A 230 -0.48 -26.98 8.27
CA GLY A 230 -1.33 -26.72 7.11
C GLY A 230 -1.55 -25.25 6.79
N TRP A 231 -0.65 -24.36 7.22
CA TRP A 231 -0.70 -22.93 6.94
C TRP A 231 0.59 -22.44 6.29
N ARG A 232 0.49 -21.72 5.16
CA ARG A 232 1.64 -21.08 4.51
C ARG A 232 1.71 -19.60 4.85
N PHE A 233 2.92 -19.11 5.11
CA PHE A 233 3.16 -17.68 5.24
C PHE A 233 3.08 -17.01 3.85
N VAL A 234 2.22 -16.00 3.75
CA VAL A 234 1.97 -15.25 2.51
C VAL A 234 2.85 -14.01 2.45
N GLY A 235 3.00 -13.32 3.58
CA GLY A 235 3.81 -12.11 3.68
C GLY A 235 3.35 -11.15 4.77
N CYS A 236 3.89 -9.93 4.75
CA CYS A 236 3.53 -8.87 5.67
C CYS A 236 2.47 -7.96 5.05
N ALA A 237 1.22 -8.09 5.51
CA ALA A 237 0.06 -7.43 4.91
C ALA A 237 -0.32 -6.15 5.66
N PRO A 238 -0.50 -5.00 5.01
CA PRO A 238 -0.93 -3.77 5.66
C PRO A 238 -2.44 -3.78 5.94
N GLU A 239 -2.87 -3.21 7.07
CA GLU A 239 -4.30 -3.03 7.40
C GLU A 239 -5.03 -2.04 6.47
N GLU A 240 -4.28 -1.13 5.85
CA GLU A 240 -4.77 -0.05 4.99
C GLU A 240 -6.04 0.64 5.51
N ARG A 241 -5.94 1.23 6.70
CA ARG A 241 -7.03 1.81 7.51
C ARG A 241 -7.88 2.92 6.86
N TRP A 242 -7.59 3.35 5.63
CA TRP A 242 -8.40 4.32 4.86
C TRP A 242 -8.43 3.96 3.36
N ALA A 243 -8.37 2.68 3.03
CA ALA A 243 -8.67 2.25 1.68
C ALA A 243 -10.19 2.29 1.42
N ASN A 244 -10.57 2.62 0.19
CA ASN A 244 -11.98 2.74 -0.23
C ASN A 244 -12.57 1.41 -0.71
N ASP A 245 -12.04 0.28 -0.26
CA ASP A 245 -12.30 -1.04 -0.81
C ASP A 245 -12.75 -2.09 0.23
N GLY A 246 -13.10 -1.67 1.45
CA GLY A 246 -13.50 -2.61 2.48
C GLY A 246 -13.46 -2.06 3.90
N PRO A 247 -13.55 -2.95 4.91
CA PRO A 247 -13.37 -2.59 6.30
C PRO A 247 -11.97 -1.99 6.53
N PHE A 248 -11.79 -1.27 7.64
CA PHE A 248 -10.49 -0.71 8.05
C PHE A 248 -9.43 -1.75 8.45
N ARG A 249 -9.71 -3.02 8.15
CA ARG A 249 -8.90 -4.17 8.49
C ARG A 249 -8.70 -5.07 7.27
N THR A 250 -7.54 -5.70 7.17
CA THR A 250 -7.23 -6.79 6.23
C THR A 250 -8.11 -7.99 6.51
N LEU A 251 -8.20 -8.37 7.79
CA LEU A 251 -8.99 -9.50 8.25
C LEU A 251 -9.97 -9.01 9.32
N SER A 252 -11.26 -9.25 9.11
CA SER A 252 -12.35 -8.67 9.92
C SER A 252 -13.40 -9.68 10.39
N GLY A 253 -13.30 -10.95 9.98
CA GLY A 253 -14.24 -12.01 10.29
C GLY A 253 -14.27 -12.40 11.77
N ALA A 254 -13.10 -12.68 12.37
CA ALA A 254 -12.96 -12.94 13.80
C ALA A 254 -11.64 -12.43 14.36
N MET A 255 -11.60 -12.21 15.67
CA MET A 255 -10.38 -11.81 16.36
C MET A 255 -10.27 -12.38 17.78
N THR A 256 -9.05 -12.46 18.28
CA THR A 256 -8.75 -12.71 19.69
C THR A 256 -7.43 -12.04 20.08
N GLY A 257 -7.24 -11.79 21.38
CA GLY A 257 -6.00 -11.22 21.90
C GLY A 257 -5.55 -11.93 23.16
N SER A 258 -4.23 -12.12 23.31
CA SER A 258 -3.65 -12.91 24.40
C SER A 258 -2.23 -12.45 24.71
N ASP A 259 -1.85 -12.44 26.00
CA ASP A 259 -0.44 -12.26 26.41
C ASP A 259 0.41 -13.51 26.20
N ALA A 260 -0.22 -14.62 25.78
CA ALA A 260 0.45 -15.86 25.38
C ALA A 260 0.29 -16.09 23.87
N MET A 261 0.14 -15.03 23.07
CA MET A 261 -0.06 -15.18 21.62
C MET A 261 1.19 -15.73 20.93
N THR A 262 1.00 -16.70 20.04
CA THR A 262 2.00 -17.20 19.08
C THR A 262 1.34 -17.35 17.72
N ASN A 263 2.12 -17.57 16.65
CA ASN A 263 1.53 -17.85 15.34
C ASN A 263 0.72 -19.15 15.36
N GLU A 264 1.20 -20.20 16.05
CA GLU A 264 0.49 -21.47 16.20
C GLU A 264 -0.86 -21.28 16.89
N ALA A 265 -0.91 -20.48 17.97
CA ALA A 265 -2.14 -20.17 18.68
C ALA A 265 -3.14 -19.42 17.79
N CYS A 266 -2.64 -18.51 16.94
CA CYS A 266 -3.47 -17.78 16.00
C CYS A 266 -4.04 -18.70 14.91
N MET A 267 -3.21 -19.54 14.29
CA MET A 267 -3.65 -20.50 13.27
C MET A 267 -4.70 -21.46 13.83
N ALA A 268 -4.47 -21.99 15.03
CA ALA A 268 -5.42 -22.90 15.70
C ALA A 268 -6.77 -22.22 15.99
N PHE A 269 -6.76 -20.94 16.38
CA PHE A 269 -7.97 -20.15 16.58
C PHE A 269 -8.72 -19.96 15.26
N CYS A 270 -8.07 -19.43 14.22
CA CYS A 270 -8.71 -19.18 12.94
C CYS A 270 -9.20 -20.47 12.26
N GLU A 271 -8.47 -21.58 12.40
CA GLU A 271 -8.91 -22.88 11.93
C GLU A 271 -10.18 -23.36 12.65
N ALA A 272 -10.26 -23.17 13.97
CA ALA A 272 -11.44 -23.56 14.75
C ALA A 272 -12.68 -22.71 14.40
N GLU A 273 -12.46 -21.44 14.06
CA GLU A 273 -13.52 -20.54 13.54
C GLU A 273 -13.86 -20.82 12.06
N GLY A 274 -13.03 -21.61 11.36
CA GLY A 274 -13.29 -22.07 9.99
C GLY A 274 -12.82 -21.13 8.89
N PHE A 275 -11.94 -20.17 9.20
CA PHE A 275 -11.45 -19.18 8.24
C PHE A 275 -10.26 -19.67 7.40
N ALA A 276 -10.15 -19.16 6.17
CA ALA A 276 -9.05 -19.48 5.24
C ALA A 276 -7.77 -18.67 5.48
N TYR A 277 -7.88 -17.47 6.05
CA TYR A 277 -6.75 -16.58 6.35
C TYR A 277 -6.67 -16.29 7.84
N ALA A 278 -5.43 -16.14 8.29
CA ALA A 278 -5.11 -15.84 9.67
C ALA A 278 -3.91 -14.89 9.70
N GLY A 279 -3.90 -13.96 10.63
CA GLY A 279 -2.80 -13.02 10.75
C GLY A 279 -2.58 -12.57 12.18
N THR A 280 -1.33 -12.56 12.61
CA THR A 280 -0.94 -11.98 13.88
C THR A 280 -0.57 -10.51 13.71
N GLU A 281 -1.04 -9.66 14.63
CA GLU A 281 -0.78 -8.22 14.64
C GLU A 281 -0.40 -7.77 16.04
N TRP A 282 0.39 -6.68 16.13
CA TRP A 282 0.67 -5.98 17.38
C TRP A 282 1.18 -6.89 18.51
N SER A 283 1.99 -7.91 18.18
CA SER A 283 2.56 -8.91 19.10
C SER A 283 1.56 -9.87 19.77
N ARG A 284 0.27 -9.54 19.81
CA ARG A 284 -0.66 -10.18 20.75
C ARG A 284 -2.07 -10.42 20.21
N GLU A 285 -2.34 -9.92 19.01
CA GLU A 285 -3.63 -10.01 18.36
C GLU A 285 -3.57 -11.07 17.27
N CYS A 286 -4.69 -11.75 17.08
CA CYS A 286 -4.92 -12.68 15.99
C CYS A 286 -6.22 -12.29 15.31
N TRP A 287 -6.17 -12.23 13.99
CA TRP A 287 -7.28 -11.85 13.12
C TRP A 287 -7.49 -12.94 12.07
N CYS A 288 -8.76 -13.17 11.71
CA CYS A 288 -9.14 -14.22 10.76
C CYS A 288 -10.19 -13.69 9.78
N ASP A 289 -10.14 -14.16 8.54
CA ASP A 289 -11.18 -13.92 7.53
C ASP A 289 -11.07 -14.96 6.40
N ASP A 290 -12.04 -15.00 5.49
CA ASP A 290 -12.01 -15.87 4.30
C ASP A 290 -11.37 -15.19 3.08
N SER A 291 -11.17 -13.87 3.14
CA SER A 291 -10.54 -13.10 2.09
C SER A 291 -10.05 -11.76 2.61
N TYR A 292 -9.23 -11.07 1.82
CA TYR A 292 -8.83 -9.69 2.05
C TYR A 292 -8.79 -8.94 0.72
N ALA A 293 -8.88 -7.61 0.78
CA ALA A 293 -8.92 -6.79 -0.44
C ALA A 293 -7.55 -6.72 -1.13
N ALA A 294 -7.53 -6.56 -2.46
CA ALA A 294 -6.31 -6.53 -3.26
C ALA A 294 -5.32 -5.43 -2.85
N THR A 295 -5.80 -4.29 -2.33
CA THR A 295 -4.93 -3.20 -1.85
C THR A 295 -4.11 -3.58 -0.60
N ARG A 296 -4.50 -4.67 0.08
CA ARG A 296 -3.87 -5.21 1.29
C ARG A 296 -3.03 -6.45 1.01
N GLN A 297 -2.85 -6.80 -0.26
CA GLN A 297 -2.03 -7.93 -0.66
C GLN A 297 -0.56 -7.67 -0.28
N PRO A 298 0.08 -8.58 0.48
CA PRO A 298 1.51 -8.48 0.73
C PRO A 298 2.31 -8.78 -0.55
N ASP A 299 3.48 -8.16 -0.66
CA ASP A 299 4.46 -8.51 -1.71
C ASP A 299 5.47 -9.52 -1.17
N THR A 300 6.13 -10.26 -2.05
CA THR A 300 7.12 -11.28 -1.71
C THR A 300 8.56 -10.78 -1.86
N THR A 301 8.82 -9.54 -1.44
CA THR A 301 10.17 -8.97 -1.42
C THR A 301 10.73 -8.96 -0.01
N LEU A 302 12.06 -8.91 0.14
CA LEU A 302 12.63 -8.75 1.49
C LEU A 302 12.23 -7.41 2.14
N ALA A 303 12.04 -6.36 1.35
CA ALA A 303 11.65 -5.04 1.83
C ALA A 303 10.21 -5.00 2.36
N SER A 304 9.29 -5.79 1.80
CA SER A 304 7.89 -5.82 2.26
C SER A 304 7.73 -6.39 3.68
N LEU A 305 8.70 -7.20 4.14
CA LEU A 305 8.67 -7.82 5.47
C LEU A 305 9.06 -6.85 6.60
N ALA A 306 9.65 -5.69 6.28
CA ALA A 306 10.30 -4.83 7.24
C ALA A 306 9.39 -4.34 8.38
N THR A 307 8.08 -4.23 8.12
CA THR A 307 7.11 -3.74 9.11
C THR A 307 6.51 -4.84 9.97
N CYS A 308 6.66 -6.11 9.61
CA CYS A 308 6.25 -7.25 10.44
C CYS A 308 7.40 -7.69 11.36
N ASN A 309 7.82 -6.78 12.23
CA ASN A 309 9.01 -6.92 13.05
C ASN A 309 8.72 -6.95 14.57
N TYR A 310 7.45 -7.01 14.97
CA TYR A 310 7.07 -7.10 16.37
C TYR A 310 7.12 -8.55 16.84
N ARG A 311 7.71 -8.80 18.01
CA ARG A 311 7.84 -10.15 18.57
C ARG A 311 6.52 -10.62 19.16
N CYS A 312 6.20 -11.90 19.06
CA CYS A 312 5.03 -12.45 19.72
C CYS A 312 5.14 -12.36 21.26
N THR A 313 4.03 -12.10 21.94
CA THR A 313 3.98 -12.03 23.41
C THR A 313 4.17 -13.39 24.08
N GLY A 314 3.70 -14.47 23.44
CA GLY A 314 3.86 -15.85 23.90
C GLY A 314 5.17 -16.52 23.47
N ASP A 315 5.81 -16.03 22.40
CA ASP A 315 7.10 -16.54 21.90
C ASP A 315 7.94 -15.43 21.25
N ALA A 316 8.92 -14.92 22.00
CA ALA A 316 9.79 -13.86 21.53
C ALA A 316 10.76 -14.28 20.39
N GLY A 317 10.83 -15.57 20.06
CA GLY A 317 11.59 -16.10 18.92
C GLY A 317 10.85 -16.01 17.59
N GLN A 318 9.62 -15.51 17.57
CA GLN A 318 8.79 -15.36 16.37
C GLN A 318 8.33 -13.91 16.20
N PHE A 319 8.05 -13.53 14.95
CA PHE A 319 7.38 -12.26 14.64
C PHE A 319 5.86 -12.46 14.58
N CYS A 320 5.11 -11.50 15.12
CA CYS A 320 3.65 -11.44 15.17
C CYS A 320 3.17 -10.06 14.68
N GLY A 321 3.40 -9.79 13.40
CA GLY A 321 2.99 -8.56 12.74
C GLY A 321 3.78 -7.31 13.17
N GLY A 322 3.12 -6.17 13.10
CA GLY A 322 3.64 -4.85 13.44
C GLY A 322 2.52 -3.85 13.74
N ASP A 323 2.80 -2.55 13.65
CA ASP A 323 1.79 -1.49 13.79
C ASP A 323 0.92 -1.35 12.54
N ALA A 324 -0.30 -1.90 12.54
CA ALA A 324 -1.14 -1.93 11.34
C ALA A 324 -0.61 -2.86 10.24
N TRP A 325 0.11 -3.92 10.63
CA TRP A 325 0.69 -4.91 9.72
C TRP A 325 0.51 -6.32 10.27
N LEU A 326 -0.06 -7.21 9.47
CA LEU A 326 -0.26 -8.61 9.82
C LEU A 326 0.85 -9.48 9.24
N SER A 327 1.41 -10.35 10.07
CA SER A 327 2.08 -11.55 9.58
C SER A 327 1.00 -12.49 9.03
N LEU A 328 0.76 -12.44 7.73
CA LEU A 328 -0.39 -13.08 7.08
C LEU A 328 -0.06 -14.52 6.68
N TYR A 329 -0.97 -15.42 7.04
CA TYR A 329 -0.95 -16.83 6.71
C TYR A 329 -2.24 -17.22 5.99
N GLU A 330 -2.12 -18.21 5.12
CA GLU A 330 -3.22 -18.80 4.37
C GLU A 330 -3.25 -20.30 4.62
N LYS A 331 -4.46 -20.84 4.79
CA LYS A 331 -4.67 -22.26 4.93
C LYS A 331 -4.33 -22.94 3.61
N CYS A 332 -3.47 -23.96 3.67
CA CYS A 332 -3.10 -24.74 2.51
C CYS A 332 -4.25 -25.64 2.06
N ASP A 333 -4.42 -25.77 0.75
CA ASP A 333 -5.30 -26.76 0.17
C ASP A 333 -4.78 -28.17 0.47
N ALA A 334 -5.67 -29.07 0.88
CA ALA A 334 -5.31 -30.42 1.31
C ALA A 334 -4.70 -31.28 0.18
N GLU A 335 -4.85 -30.86 -1.07
CA GLU A 335 -4.36 -31.56 -2.26
C GLU A 335 -3.03 -30.99 -2.80
N GLU A 336 -2.53 -29.89 -2.22
CA GLU A 336 -1.33 -29.20 -2.68
C GLU A 336 -0.19 -29.26 -1.65
N ALA A 337 1.04 -29.04 -2.11
CA ALA A 337 2.18 -28.88 -1.22
C ALA A 337 2.03 -27.56 -0.43
N CYS A 338 2.10 -27.64 0.89
CA CYS A 338 2.03 -26.46 1.76
C CYS A 338 3.41 -25.84 1.87
N GLU A 339 3.67 -24.82 1.05
CA GLU A 339 4.96 -24.11 0.97
C GLU A 339 4.76 -22.63 1.26
N ASN A 340 5.66 -22.06 2.08
CA ASN A 340 5.69 -20.62 2.36
C ASN A 340 6.10 -19.84 1.10
N ALA A 341 5.67 -18.59 1.00
CA ALA A 341 6.15 -17.68 -0.02
C ALA A 341 7.69 -17.54 0.04
N VAL A 342 8.32 -17.40 -1.12
CA VAL A 342 9.76 -17.15 -1.25
C VAL A 342 9.98 -15.65 -1.38
N PHE A 343 10.82 -15.08 -0.52
CA PHE A 343 11.09 -13.65 -0.48
C PHE A 343 12.46 -13.36 -1.09
N THR A 344 12.48 -12.50 -2.10
CA THR A 344 13.71 -12.15 -2.86
C THR A 344 13.96 -10.67 -2.95
#